data_AF-A0A3C1SBR5-F1
#
_entry.id   AF-A0A3C1SBR5-F1
#
_cell.length_a   1.000
_cell.length_b   1.000
_cell.length_c   1.000
_cell.angle_alpha   90.00
_cell.angle_beta   90.00
_cell.angle_gamma   90.00
#
_symmetry.space_group_name_H-M   'P 1'
#
loop_
_entity.id
_entity.type
_entity.pdbx_description
1 polymer ?
#
loop_
_entity_poly.entity_id
_entity_poly.type
_entity_poly.pdbx_seq_one_letter_code
_entity_poly.pdbx_strand_id
1 'polypeptide(L)'
;MSNIVLTGSLKFLSLGDVLQLIGSSGGSGVLRLMSKYSQMPGEVFFTKGNIINATASDKTGLDAVYLLFGWGEGDFEFSLENFNVPKVITSNRMEIILDGLRMVDDGETPKLGPVSFEKKESSTIPVIKGPLIDYMYVADEEEFRQGQFIIQEKRHGNWIWSIMEGVVDIVKETPQGPLTILRIGEGSFIGGISAFMFQGSVRNATAVAVGKVQLGILNTQRLSEEFLSLSRDFKDFAISMDRRRRDLTNKVVDVYLKRDNLKERLSSKKHTIKQGQKDETLYRITQGEAAIVRKIPEGYVLAAMLGPGDFIGHISFLDMGHEPYSASVFTSEDFQSDKVNQENLRKEYDGLSSTLRNLIESVATTISVTTRVSCEFQRKNAKEAKQKK
;
A
#
# COMPACT_ATOMS: atom_id res chain seq x y z
N MET A 1 -30.81 11.97 1.14
CA MET A 1 -31.29 10.61 0.83
C MET A 1 -30.06 9.73 0.76
N SER A 2 -30.02 8.64 1.55
CA SER A 2 -28.97 7.63 1.45
C SER A 2 -29.22 6.81 0.19
N ASN A 3 -28.21 6.69 -0.67
CA ASN A 3 -28.27 5.83 -1.85
C ASN A 3 -27.38 4.61 -1.62
N ILE A 4 -27.98 3.44 -1.42
CA ILE A 4 -27.25 2.20 -1.22
C ILE A 4 -26.67 1.76 -2.56
N VAL A 5 -25.34 1.62 -2.63
CA VAL A 5 -24.64 1.30 -3.88
C VAL A 5 -23.93 -0.05 -3.84
N LEU A 6 -23.78 -0.65 -2.66
CA LEU A 6 -23.17 -1.97 -2.50
C LEU A 6 -23.77 -2.66 -1.27
N THR A 7 -24.16 -3.93 -1.42
CA THR A 7 -24.60 -4.80 -0.33
C THR A 7 -24.01 -6.18 -0.49
N GLY A 8 -23.86 -6.92 0.60
CA GLY A 8 -23.36 -8.29 0.55
C GLY A 8 -23.17 -8.91 1.93
N SER A 9 -22.53 -10.07 1.96
CA SER A 9 -22.26 -10.83 3.19
C SER A 9 -20.75 -10.93 3.46
N LEU A 10 -20.37 -10.76 4.73
CA LEU A 10 -19.00 -10.94 5.22
C LEU A 10 -18.50 -12.40 5.11
N LYS A 11 -19.41 -13.36 4.93
CA LYS A 11 -19.06 -14.75 4.62
C LYS A 11 -18.43 -14.91 3.24
N PHE A 12 -18.80 -14.04 2.30
CA PHE A 12 -18.34 -14.11 0.92
C PHE A 12 -17.19 -13.13 0.65
N LEU A 13 -17.31 -11.89 1.13
CA LEU A 13 -16.26 -10.87 1.05
C LEU A 13 -15.84 -10.48 2.46
N SER A 14 -14.59 -10.72 2.83
CA SER A 14 -14.11 -10.32 4.16
C SER A 14 -14.16 -8.79 4.33
N LEU A 15 -14.15 -8.29 5.58
CA LEU A 15 -14.10 -6.84 5.81
C LEU A 15 -12.93 -6.22 5.06
N GLY A 16 -11.75 -6.86 5.07
CA GLY A 16 -10.59 -6.41 4.30
C GLY A 16 -10.89 -6.20 2.81
N ASP A 17 -11.57 -7.15 2.18
CA ASP A 17 -11.96 -7.07 0.75
C ASP A 17 -12.95 -5.93 0.50
N VAL A 18 -13.94 -5.77 1.38
CA VAL A 18 -14.94 -4.68 1.28
C VAL A 18 -14.27 -3.32 1.42
N LEU A 19 -13.35 -3.16 2.38
CA LEU A 19 -12.58 -1.93 2.56
C LEU A 19 -11.70 -1.65 1.33
N GLN A 20 -11.05 -2.68 0.75
CA GLN A 20 -10.26 -2.52 -0.49
C GLN A 20 -11.15 -2.05 -1.65
N LEU A 21 -12.31 -2.65 -1.85
CA LEU A 21 -13.25 -2.35 -2.94
C LEU A 21 -13.80 -0.91 -2.88
N ILE A 22 -14.30 -0.49 -1.70
CA ILE A 22 -14.76 0.90 -1.47
C ILE A 22 -13.58 1.87 -1.66
N GLY A 23 -12.42 1.45 -1.21
CA GLY A 23 -11.20 2.21 -1.33
C GLY A 23 -10.76 2.47 -2.77
N SER A 24 -10.79 1.43 -3.61
CA SER A 24 -10.40 1.50 -5.02
C SER A 24 -11.39 2.26 -5.90
N SER A 25 -12.66 2.36 -5.46
CA SER A 25 -13.68 3.15 -6.18
C SER A 25 -13.67 4.64 -5.80
N GLY A 26 -12.85 5.04 -4.82
CA GLY A 26 -12.83 6.42 -4.31
C GLY A 26 -14.14 6.81 -3.59
N GLY A 27 -14.90 5.83 -3.10
CA GLY A 27 -16.22 6.06 -2.50
C GLY A 27 -16.18 7.00 -1.30
N SER A 28 -17.16 7.90 -1.20
CA SER A 28 -17.41 8.72 0.00
C SER A 28 -18.80 8.39 0.52
N GLY A 29 -18.88 7.88 1.74
CA GLY A 29 -20.12 7.31 2.27
C GLY A 29 -19.91 6.57 3.59
N VAL A 30 -20.93 5.81 3.98
CA VAL A 30 -20.93 5.03 5.23
C VAL A 30 -21.07 3.55 4.90
N LEU A 31 -20.14 2.75 5.40
CA LEU A 31 -20.25 1.29 5.41
C LEU A 31 -20.86 0.86 6.73
N ARG A 32 -22.03 0.25 6.68
CA ARG A 32 -22.72 -0.33 7.83
C ARG A 32 -22.51 -1.84 7.83
N LEU A 33 -22.18 -2.37 9.00
CA LEU A 33 -21.95 -3.78 9.25
C LEU A 33 -22.97 -4.25 10.27
N MET A 34 -23.73 -5.29 9.92
CA MET A 34 -24.74 -5.91 10.76
C MET A 34 -24.34 -7.35 11.03
N SER A 35 -24.32 -7.76 12.30
CA SER A 35 -24.08 -9.15 12.67
C SER A 35 -25.10 -9.61 13.68
N LYS A 36 -25.61 -10.83 13.54
CA LYS A 36 -26.54 -11.45 14.50
C LYS A 36 -25.91 -11.69 15.89
N TYR A 37 -24.58 -11.57 16.00
CA TYR A 37 -23.84 -11.73 17.25
C TYR A 37 -23.49 -10.38 17.92
N SER A 38 -23.90 -9.24 17.35
CA SER A 38 -23.74 -7.91 17.92
C SER A 38 -25.10 -7.21 18.02
N GLN A 39 -25.36 -6.49 19.11
CA GLN A 39 -26.60 -5.74 19.29
C GLN A 39 -26.58 -4.38 18.56
N MET A 40 -25.39 -3.83 18.30
CA MET A 40 -25.22 -2.55 17.62
C MET A 40 -24.54 -2.76 16.26
N PRO A 41 -24.99 -2.06 15.20
CA PRO A 41 -24.27 -2.02 13.94
C PRO A 41 -22.88 -1.42 14.12
N GLY A 42 -21.93 -1.90 13.33
CA GLY A 42 -20.69 -1.18 13.09
C GLY A 42 -20.87 -0.18 11.96
N GLU A 43 -20.28 1.00 12.09
CA GLU A 43 -20.22 1.99 11.00
C GLU A 43 -18.78 2.37 10.71
N VAL A 44 -18.40 2.43 9.43
CA VAL A 44 -17.09 2.91 8.95
C VAL A 44 -17.33 4.03 7.96
N PHE A 45 -16.75 5.19 8.22
CA PHE A 45 -16.97 6.42 7.46
C PHE A 45 -15.83 6.64 6.48
N PHE A 46 -16.17 6.88 5.21
CA PHE A 46 -15.21 7.04 4.12
C PHE A 46 -15.29 8.42 3.48
N THR A 47 -14.13 9.01 3.22
CA THR A 47 -14.00 10.18 2.33
C THR A 47 -12.96 9.88 1.27
N LYS A 48 -13.37 9.90 0.00
CA LYS A 48 -12.52 9.63 -1.17
C LYS A 48 -11.74 8.32 -1.03
N GLY A 49 -12.45 7.25 -0.65
CA GLY A 49 -11.88 5.91 -0.44
C GLY A 49 -11.04 5.73 0.83
N ASN A 50 -10.81 6.80 1.62
CA ASN A 50 -10.05 6.72 2.87
C ASN A 50 -10.98 6.63 4.08
N ILE A 51 -10.61 5.79 5.04
CA ILE A 51 -11.35 5.64 6.30
C ILE A 51 -11.02 6.84 7.20
N ILE A 52 -12.04 7.59 7.60
CA ILE A 52 -11.86 8.81 8.41
C ILE A 52 -12.32 8.64 9.87
N ASN A 53 -13.24 7.73 10.13
CA ASN A 53 -13.77 7.40 11.45
C ASN A 53 -14.49 6.04 11.40
N ALA A 54 -14.76 5.45 12.56
CA ALA A 54 -15.61 4.29 12.69
C ALA A 54 -16.23 4.22 14.10
N THR A 55 -17.32 3.49 14.23
CA THR A 55 -17.99 3.18 15.49
C THR A 55 -18.34 1.70 15.53
N ALA A 56 -18.09 1.04 16.66
CA ALA A 56 -18.46 -0.35 16.86
C ALA A 56 -18.58 -0.62 18.36
N SER A 57 -19.77 -1.00 18.82
CA SER A 57 -20.06 -1.16 20.24
C SER A 57 -19.71 0.10 21.06
N ASP A 58 -18.81 0.01 22.04
CA ASP A 58 -18.30 1.10 22.87
C ASP A 58 -17.01 1.75 22.31
N LYS A 59 -16.53 1.30 21.13
CA LYS A 59 -15.30 1.78 20.50
C LYS A 59 -15.59 2.79 19.41
N THR A 60 -14.63 3.69 19.20
CA THR A 60 -14.64 4.67 18.12
C THR A 60 -13.27 4.77 17.45
N GLY A 61 -13.21 5.37 16.27
CA GLY A 61 -11.96 5.55 15.53
C GLY A 61 -11.31 4.22 15.17
N LEU A 62 -9.98 4.15 15.27
CA LEU A 62 -9.21 3.01 14.76
C LEU A 62 -9.51 1.70 15.52
N ASP A 63 -9.74 1.79 16.85
CA ASP A 63 -10.11 0.65 17.68
C ASP A 63 -11.44 0.03 17.25
N ALA A 64 -12.39 0.84 16.79
CA ALA A 64 -13.65 0.35 16.24
C ALA A 64 -13.43 -0.42 14.94
N VAL A 65 -12.57 0.08 14.05
CA VAL A 65 -12.25 -0.63 12.80
C VAL A 65 -11.61 -1.98 13.13
N TYR A 66 -10.63 -2.01 14.04
CA TYR A 66 -9.96 -3.25 14.42
C TYR A 66 -10.88 -4.25 15.12
N LEU A 67 -11.87 -3.78 15.89
CA LEU A 67 -12.91 -4.64 16.45
C LEU A 67 -13.77 -5.28 15.36
N LEU A 68 -14.12 -4.51 14.32
CA LEU A 68 -14.94 -4.99 13.21
C LEU A 68 -14.23 -6.05 12.35
N PHE A 69 -12.90 -6.07 12.30
CA PHE A 69 -12.14 -7.16 11.66
C PHE A 69 -12.40 -8.53 12.30
N GLY A 70 -12.80 -8.57 13.57
CA GLY A 70 -13.20 -9.80 14.24
C GLY A 70 -14.53 -10.38 13.73
N TRP A 71 -15.33 -9.61 12.99
CA TRP A 71 -16.66 -10.03 12.54
C TRP A 71 -16.54 -10.93 11.30
N GLY A 72 -16.48 -12.24 11.53
CA GLY A 72 -16.38 -13.25 10.45
C GLY A 72 -17.72 -13.57 9.76
N GLU A 73 -18.84 -13.20 10.37
CA GLU A 73 -20.18 -13.34 9.79
C GLU A 73 -20.99 -12.06 9.98
N GLY A 74 -21.73 -11.67 8.95
CA GLY A 74 -22.60 -10.50 8.97
C GLY A 74 -22.98 -10.08 7.55
N ASP A 75 -23.84 -9.09 7.48
CA ASP A 75 -24.22 -8.40 6.25
C ASP A 75 -23.61 -7.00 6.27
N PHE A 76 -23.29 -6.48 5.10
CA PHE A 76 -22.76 -5.14 4.95
C PHE A 76 -23.54 -4.35 3.90
N GLU A 77 -23.60 -3.04 4.12
CA GLU A 77 -24.24 -2.08 3.24
C GLU A 77 -23.37 -0.84 3.14
N PHE A 78 -23.01 -0.43 1.92
CA PHE A 78 -22.36 0.86 1.69
C PHE A 78 -23.32 1.82 1.01
N SER A 79 -23.57 2.95 1.67
CA SER A 79 -24.41 4.02 1.15
C SER A 79 -23.59 5.27 0.84
N LEU A 80 -23.88 5.89 -0.31
CA LEU A 80 -23.43 7.24 -0.62
C LEU A 80 -24.33 8.21 0.12
N GLU A 81 -23.80 8.84 1.16
CA GLU A 81 -24.52 9.78 2.00
C GLU A 81 -23.59 10.84 2.59
N ASN A 82 -24.16 12.00 2.88
CA ASN A 82 -23.45 13.04 3.62
C ASN A 82 -23.49 12.70 5.10
N PHE A 83 -22.33 12.76 5.74
CA PHE A 83 -22.18 12.57 7.18
C PHE A 83 -21.36 13.73 7.75
N ASN A 84 -21.50 13.99 9.04
CA ASN A 84 -20.69 14.97 9.76
C ASN A 84 -20.01 14.29 10.94
N VAL A 85 -18.87 13.65 10.67
CA VAL A 85 -18.05 13.00 11.69
C VAL A 85 -16.64 13.58 11.66
N PRO A 86 -15.97 13.70 12.82
CA PRO A 86 -14.59 14.17 12.84
C PRO A 86 -13.68 13.15 12.15
N LYS A 87 -12.70 13.65 11.37
CA LYS A 87 -11.61 12.83 10.84
C LYS A 87 -10.61 12.54 11.96
N VAL A 88 -10.76 11.38 12.58
CA VAL A 88 -9.91 10.91 13.69
C VAL A 88 -8.95 9.80 13.26
N ILE A 89 -9.26 9.10 12.16
CA ILE A 89 -8.38 8.11 11.56
C ILE A 89 -7.59 8.77 10.44
N THR A 90 -6.27 8.61 10.50
CA THR A 90 -5.31 9.15 9.53
C THR A 90 -4.30 8.09 9.06
N SER A 91 -4.40 6.87 9.57
CA SER A 91 -3.61 5.73 9.10
C SER A 91 -4.03 5.31 7.69
N ASN A 92 -3.10 4.75 6.93
CA ASN A 92 -3.35 4.28 5.56
C ASN A 92 -4.36 3.14 5.57
N ARG A 93 -5.32 3.14 4.63
CA ARG A 93 -6.32 2.07 4.47
C ARG A 93 -5.68 0.68 4.45
N MET A 94 -4.60 0.49 3.69
CA MET A 94 -3.89 -0.79 3.65
C MET A 94 -3.19 -1.08 4.97
N GLU A 95 -2.61 -0.09 5.65
CA GLU A 95 -2.07 -0.29 7.00
C GLU A 95 -3.15 -0.80 7.96
N ILE A 96 -4.33 -0.18 7.94
CA ILE A 96 -5.49 -0.57 8.76
C ILE A 96 -5.93 -2.00 8.44
N ILE A 97 -6.07 -2.33 7.15
CA ILE A 97 -6.52 -3.66 6.73
C ILE A 97 -5.55 -4.73 7.20
N LEU A 98 -4.27 -4.50 6.97
CA LEU A 98 -3.24 -5.45 7.31
C LEU A 98 -3.11 -5.58 8.85
N ASP A 99 -3.29 -4.49 9.61
CA ASP A 99 -3.28 -4.52 11.09
C ASP A 99 -4.48 -5.27 11.63
N GLY A 100 -5.67 -5.00 11.10
CA GLY A 100 -6.88 -5.71 11.47
C GLY A 100 -6.75 -7.22 11.25
N LEU A 101 -6.26 -7.65 10.09
CA LEU A 101 -6.01 -9.07 9.79
C LEU A 101 -5.00 -9.68 10.77
N ARG A 102 -3.86 -9.00 11.01
CA ARG A 102 -2.84 -9.47 11.97
C ARG A 102 -3.42 -9.61 13.38
N MET A 103 -4.18 -8.62 13.85
CA MET A 103 -4.75 -8.62 15.20
C MET A 103 -5.73 -9.78 15.40
N VAL A 104 -6.48 -10.16 14.36
CA VAL A 104 -7.37 -11.32 14.39
C VAL A 104 -6.58 -12.64 14.41
N ASP A 105 -5.49 -12.73 13.65
CA ASP A 105 -4.63 -13.92 13.60
C ASP A 105 -3.82 -14.13 14.89
N ASP A 106 -3.32 -13.03 15.48
CA ASP A 106 -2.58 -13.02 16.75
C ASP A 106 -3.51 -13.20 17.96
N GLY A 107 -4.83 -13.16 17.76
CA GLY A 107 -5.85 -13.28 18.82
C GLY A 107 -6.02 -12.03 19.68
N GLU A 108 -5.47 -10.89 19.25
CA GLU A 108 -5.66 -9.57 19.88
C GLU A 108 -7.10 -9.06 19.69
N THR A 109 -7.71 -9.36 18.54
CA THR A 109 -9.13 -9.06 18.26
C THR A 109 -9.98 -10.32 18.40
N PRO A 110 -11.02 -10.33 19.27
CA PRO A 110 -11.93 -11.47 19.40
C PRO A 110 -12.71 -11.74 18.11
N LYS A 111 -12.73 -13.00 17.66
CA LYS A 111 -13.57 -13.42 16.53
C LYS A 111 -15.03 -13.51 16.97
N LEU A 112 -15.89 -12.73 16.31
CA LEU A 112 -17.33 -12.68 16.53
C LEU A 112 -18.01 -13.56 15.46
N GLY A 113 -18.47 -14.75 15.85
CA GLY A 113 -19.05 -15.76 14.95
C GLY A 113 -19.18 -17.14 15.60
N PRO A 114 -19.73 -18.14 14.89
CA PRO A 114 -19.70 -19.52 15.35
C PRO A 114 -18.24 -19.98 15.34
N VAL A 115 -17.82 -20.67 16.41
CA VAL A 115 -16.42 -21.06 16.63
C VAL A 115 -15.94 -21.95 15.48
N SER A 116 -15.28 -21.37 14.46
CA SER A 116 -14.69 -22.11 13.36
C SER A 116 -13.23 -22.41 13.69
N PHE A 117 -12.96 -23.66 14.03
CA PHE A 117 -11.61 -24.22 14.09
C PHE A 117 -11.09 -24.49 12.68
N GLU A 118 -11.02 -23.48 11.81
CA GLU A 118 -10.28 -23.59 10.57
C GLU A 118 -8.91 -22.93 10.73
N LYS A 119 -7.92 -23.78 10.97
CA LYS A 119 -6.50 -23.43 10.87
C LYS A 119 -6.18 -23.28 9.37
N LYS A 120 -6.45 -22.12 8.78
CA LYS A 120 -5.95 -21.82 7.43
C LYS A 120 -4.43 -21.72 7.49
N GLU A 121 -3.75 -22.45 6.60
CA GLU A 121 -2.30 -22.36 6.44
C GLU A 121 -1.91 -20.90 6.20
N SER A 122 -1.13 -20.36 7.13
CA SER A 122 -0.84 -18.94 7.24
C SER A 122 0.19 -18.51 6.20
N SER A 123 -0.23 -18.16 4.99
CA SER A 123 0.51 -17.12 4.27
C SER A 123 0.19 -15.80 4.95
N THR A 124 1.09 -15.32 5.82
CA THR A 124 0.90 -14.08 6.60
C THR A 124 0.88 -12.79 5.75
N ILE A 125 1.06 -12.91 4.43
CA ILE A 125 1.05 -11.80 3.48
C ILE A 125 -0.27 -11.85 2.71
N PRO A 126 -1.18 -10.89 2.93
CA PRO A 126 -2.47 -10.88 2.27
C PRO A 126 -2.36 -10.43 0.82
N VAL A 127 -3.38 -10.78 0.05
CA VAL A 127 -3.49 -10.43 -1.37
C VAL A 127 -3.91 -8.97 -1.50
N ILE A 128 -3.10 -8.19 -2.20
CA ILE A 128 -3.44 -6.82 -2.60
C ILE A 128 -4.19 -6.91 -3.93
N LYS A 129 -5.41 -6.39 -3.98
CA LYS A 129 -6.14 -6.18 -5.24
C LYS A 129 -6.11 -4.72 -5.66
N GLY A 130 -6.26 -4.49 -6.94
CA GLY A 130 -6.37 -3.17 -7.53
C GLY A 130 -7.79 -2.85 -8.03
N PRO A 131 -7.99 -1.64 -8.55
CA PRO A 131 -9.24 -1.22 -9.19
C PRO A 131 -9.52 -2.00 -10.49
N LEU A 132 -10.72 -1.81 -11.04
CA LEU A 132 -11.12 -2.42 -12.30
C LEU A 132 -10.18 -2.04 -13.45
N ILE A 133 -9.95 -3.01 -14.32
CA ILE A 133 -9.05 -2.91 -15.46
C ILE A 133 -9.77 -2.27 -16.62
N ASP A 134 -9.15 -1.24 -17.21
CA ASP A 134 -9.60 -0.68 -18.47
C ASP A 134 -9.02 -1.49 -19.63
N TYR A 135 -9.85 -2.37 -20.19
CA TYR A 135 -9.48 -3.21 -21.33
C TYR A 135 -9.03 -2.41 -22.56
N MET A 136 -9.37 -1.11 -22.68
CA MET A 136 -8.87 -0.28 -23.79
C MET A 136 -7.35 -0.06 -23.77
N TYR A 137 -6.70 -0.32 -22.64
CA TYR A 137 -5.25 -0.25 -22.49
C TYR A 137 -4.57 -1.62 -22.57
N VAL A 138 -5.33 -2.71 -22.71
CA VAL A 138 -4.80 -4.06 -22.88
C VAL A 138 -4.50 -4.28 -24.37
N ALA A 139 -3.25 -4.56 -24.68
CA ALA A 139 -2.77 -4.80 -26.04
C ALA A 139 -2.79 -6.30 -26.40
N ASP A 140 -2.58 -7.15 -25.42
CA ASP A 140 -2.53 -8.61 -25.57
C ASP A 140 -2.79 -9.29 -24.21
N GLU A 141 -3.01 -10.59 -24.20
CA GLU A 141 -3.24 -11.38 -22.98
C GLU A 141 -2.30 -12.57 -22.88
N GLU A 142 -1.88 -12.88 -21.66
CA GLU A 142 -1.03 -14.05 -21.37
C GLU A 142 -1.61 -14.85 -20.21
N GLU A 143 -1.49 -16.19 -20.30
CA GLU A 143 -1.86 -17.10 -19.22
C GLU A 143 -0.62 -17.77 -18.62
N PHE A 144 -0.61 -17.87 -17.30
CA PHE A 144 0.41 -18.55 -16.53
C PHE A 144 -0.23 -19.59 -15.60
N ARG A 145 0.51 -20.67 -15.37
CA ARG A 145 0.18 -21.75 -14.44
C ARG A 145 1.00 -21.61 -13.16
N GLN A 146 0.56 -22.30 -12.11
CA GLN A 146 1.23 -22.33 -10.82
C GLN A 146 2.74 -22.59 -10.94
N GLY A 147 3.52 -21.77 -10.23
CA GLY A 147 4.98 -21.85 -10.17
C GLY A 147 5.71 -21.24 -11.37
N GLN A 148 5.01 -20.83 -12.43
CA GLN A 148 5.65 -20.18 -13.57
C GLN A 148 6.12 -18.75 -13.22
N PHE A 149 7.29 -18.41 -13.73
CA PHE A 149 7.84 -17.07 -13.63
C PHE A 149 7.25 -16.17 -14.71
N ILE A 150 6.61 -15.08 -14.29
CA ILE A 150 6.07 -14.03 -15.16
C ILE A 150 7.21 -13.05 -15.50
N ILE A 151 7.91 -12.58 -14.47
CA ILE A 151 9.16 -11.82 -14.61
C ILE A 151 10.20 -12.36 -13.64
N GLN A 152 11.48 -12.15 -13.96
CA GLN A 152 12.60 -12.52 -13.10
C GLN A 152 13.44 -11.31 -12.74
N GLU A 153 13.86 -11.26 -11.47
CA GLU A 153 14.79 -10.26 -10.96
C GLU A 153 16.06 -10.18 -11.83
N LYS A 154 16.62 -8.97 -11.97
CA LYS A 154 17.84 -8.66 -12.73
C LYS A 154 17.75 -8.86 -14.25
N ARG A 155 16.64 -9.38 -14.78
CA ARG A 155 16.38 -9.41 -16.22
C ARG A 155 15.87 -8.07 -16.71
N HIS A 156 16.13 -7.76 -17.98
CA HIS A 156 15.55 -6.60 -18.64
C HIS A 156 14.13 -6.89 -19.11
N GLY A 157 13.24 -5.90 -18.98
CA GLY A 157 11.90 -5.96 -19.56
C GLY A 157 11.19 -4.62 -19.45
N ASN A 158 10.42 -4.28 -20.48
CA ASN A 158 9.70 -3.01 -20.58
C ASN A 158 8.17 -3.20 -20.51
N TRP A 159 7.71 -4.45 -20.53
CA TRP A 159 6.30 -4.78 -20.41
C TRP A 159 5.75 -4.43 -19.03
N ILE A 160 4.49 -4.02 -19.02
CA ILE A 160 3.70 -3.90 -17.81
C ILE A 160 2.48 -4.79 -18.03
N TRP A 161 2.16 -5.58 -17.01
CA TRP A 161 0.95 -6.38 -17.01
C TRP A 161 -0.03 -5.84 -15.98
N SER A 162 -1.32 -5.97 -16.27
CA SER A 162 -2.39 -5.92 -15.29
C SER A 162 -2.88 -7.35 -15.00
N ILE A 163 -3.09 -7.69 -13.74
CA ILE A 163 -3.59 -9.01 -13.34
C ILE A 163 -5.10 -9.02 -13.55
N MET A 164 -5.59 -9.74 -14.57
CA MET A 164 -7.01 -9.86 -14.87
C MET A 164 -7.68 -10.91 -13.98
N GLU A 165 -6.99 -12.02 -13.73
CA GLU A 165 -7.45 -13.09 -12.85
C GLU A 165 -6.25 -13.75 -12.16
N GLY A 166 -6.45 -14.21 -10.92
CA GLY A 166 -5.48 -15.01 -10.18
C GLY A 166 -4.60 -14.21 -9.23
N VAL A 167 -3.55 -14.87 -8.73
CA VAL A 167 -2.67 -14.35 -7.67
C VAL A 167 -1.20 -14.57 -8.04
N VAL A 168 -0.40 -13.55 -7.78
CA VAL A 168 1.04 -13.49 -8.09
C VAL A 168 1.83 -13.11 -6.83
N ASP A 169 2.84 -13.90 -6.53
CA ASP A 169 3.81 -13.60 -5.49
C ASP A 169 4.97 -12.78 -6.07
N ILE A 170 5.31 -11.69 -5.39
CA ILE A 170 6.52 -10.92 -5.67
C ILE A 170 7.62 -11.38 -4.71
N VAL A 171 8.71 -11.87 -5.28
CA VAL A 171 9.75 -12.62 -4.58
C VAL A 171 11.12 -11.96 -4.80
N LYS A 172 11.91 -11.91 -3.74
CA LYS A 172 13.33 -11.53 -3.77
C LYS A 172 14.21 -12.75 -3.53
N GLU A 173 15.27 -12.87 -4.31
CA GLU A 173 16.29 -13.89 -4.05
C GLU A 173 17.14 -13.48 -2.85
N THR A 174 17.29 -14.37 -1.87
CA THR A 174 18.14 -14.13 -0.70
C THR A 174 19.06 -15.33 -0.42
N PRO A 175 20.17 -15.14 0.31
CA PRO A 175 21.03 -16.25 0.73
C PRO A 175 20.33 -17.31 1.61
N GLN A 176 19.17 -16.99 2.20
CA GLN A 176 18.37 -17.90 3.02
C GLN A 176 17.24 -18.57 2.22
N GLY A 177 17.21 -18.38 0.90
CA GLY A 177 16.13 -18.82 0.02
C GLY A 177 15.25 -17.66 -0.47
N PRO A 178 14.26 -17.96 -1.33
CA PRO A 178 13.35 -16.95 -1.87
C PRO A 178 12.50 -16.33 -0.74
N LEU A 179 12.42 -15.01 -0.75
CA LEU A 179 11.61 -14.22 0.19
C LEU A 179 10.41 -13.63 -0.56
N THR A 180 9.21 -14.12 -0.27
CA THR A 180 7.97 -13.46 -0.74
C THR A 180 7.80 -12.15 0.03
N ILE A 181 7.78 -11.03 -0.70
CA ILE A 181 7.64 -9.68 -0.12
C ILE A 181 6.22 -9.14 -0.27
N LEU A 182 5.50 -9.52 -1.33
CA LEU A 182 4.13 -9.08 -1.61
C LEU A 182 3.37 -10.21 -2.30
N ARG A 183 2.05 -10.18 -2.13
CA ARG A 183 1.11 -10.99 -2.89
C ARG A 183 0.10 -10.06 -3.53
N ILE A 184 -0.01 -10.09 -4.85
CA ILE A 184 -0.88 -9.21 -5.62
C ILE A 184 -1.86 -10.05 -6.45
N GLY A 185 -3.07 -9.53 -6.65
CA GLY A 185 -4.12 -10.19 -7.42
C GLY A 185 -4.81 -9.23 -8.39
N GLU A 186 -6.03 -9.60 -8.79
CA GLU A 186 -6.90 -8.87 -9.72
C GLU A 186 -6.81 -7.34 -9.60
N GLY A 187 -6.68 -6.66 -10.74
CA GLY A 187 -6.58 -5.20 -10.84
C GLY A 187 -5.20 -4.62 -10.49
N SER A 188 -4.29 -5.42 -9.91
CA SER A 188 -2.94 -4.98 -9.61
C SER A 188 -2.02 -5.04 -10.83
N PHE A 189 -0.87 -4.39 -10.74
CA PHE A 189 0.09 -4.31 -11.84
C PHE A 189 1.39 -5.04 -11.53
N ILE A 190 1.95 -5.69 -12.56
CA ILE A 190 3.32 -6.19 -12.58
C ILE A 190 4.13 -5.25 -13.47
N GLY A 191 5.03 -4.49 -12.86
CA GLY A 191 5.80 -3.46 -13.54
C GLY A 191 5.82 -2.17 -12.72
N GLY A 192 6.24 -1.08 -13.35
CA GLY A 192 6.30 0.24 -12.75
C GLY A 192 6.43 1.30 -13.82
N ILE A 193 6.34 2.57 -13.41
CA ILE A 193 6.33 3.72 -14.31
C ILE A 193 7.60 3.77 -15.18
N SER A 194 8.76 3.37 -14.63
CA SER A 194 10.02 3.31 -15.37
C SER A 194 10.01 2.38 -16.59
N ALA A 195 9.12 1.38 -16.64
CA ALA A 195 9.12 0.36 -17.69
C ALA A 195 8.72 0.90 -19.08
N PHE A 196 7.86 1.92 -19.15
CA PHE A 196 7.50 2.59 -20.42
C PHE A 196 8.27 3.88 -20.68
N MET A 197 9.11 4.33 -19.74
CA MET A 197 9.86 5.59 -19.85
C MET A 197 11.30 5.42 -20.34
N PHE A 198 11.95 4.33 -19.95
CA PHE A 198 13.36 4.10 -20.25
C PHE A 198 13.53 2.87 -21.13
N GLN A 199 14.45 2.93 -22.10
CA GLN A 199 14.84 1.73 -22.84
C GLN A 199 15.60 0.77 -21.92
N GLY A 200 14.89 -0.22 -21.39
CA GLY A 200 15.47 -1.30 -20.60
C GLY A 200 15.40 -1.06 -19.10
N SER A 201 14.24 -1.33 -18.49
CA SER A 201 14.16 -1.42 -17.02
C SER A 201 14.69 -2.78 -16.54
N VAL A 202 15.58 -2.77 -15.55
CA VAL A 202 16.01 -3.99 -14.86
C VAL A 202 14.96 -4.34 -13.82
N ARG A 203 14.41 -5.55 -13.86
CA ARG A 203 13.40 -6.01 -12.92
C ARG A 203 13.99 -6.11 -11.52
N ASN A 204 13.28 -5.51 -10.56
CA ASN A 204 13.75 -5.42 -9.17
C ASN A 204 13.34 -6.62 -8.29
N ALA A 205 12.41 -7.44 -8.75
CA ALA A 205 11.94 -8.64 -8.09
C ALA A 205 11.45 -9.65 -9.14
N THR A 206 11.32 -10.90 -8.72
CA THR A 206 10.69 -11.98 -9.49
C THR A 206 9.19 -11.99 -9.20
N ALA A 207 8.37 -12.26 -10.21
CA ALA A 207 6.93 -12.46 -10.06
C ALA A 207 6.58 -13.90 -10.42
N VAL A 208 5.90 -14.60 -9.52
CA VAL A 208 5.58 -16.04 -9.64
C VAL A 208 4.08 -16.25 -9.56
N ALA A 209 3.50 -16.98 -10.51
CA ALA A 209 2.09 -17.34 -10.47
C ALA A 209 1.82 -18.34 -9.32
N VAL A 210 0.88 -18.03 -8.43
CA VAL A 210 0.49 -18.92 -7.31
C VAL A 210 -0.48 -20.00 -7.77
N GLY A 211 -1.26 -19.73 -8.82
CA GLY A 211 -2.25 -20.63 -9.42
C GLY A 211 -2.36 -20.38 -10.93
N LYS A 212 -3.56 -20.58 -11.50
CA LYS A 212 -3.84 -20.02 -12.83
C LYS A 212 -3.89 -18.49 -12.70
N VAL A 213 -3.17 -17.81 -13.58
CA VAL A 213 -3.11 -16.35 -13.64
C VAL A 213 -3.34 -15.92 -15.08
N GLN A 214 -4.22 -14.95 -15.28
CA GLN A 214 -4.46 -14.30 -16.56
C GLN A 214 -4.00 -12.85 -16.46
N LEU A 215 -3.16 -12.42 -17.40
CA LEU A 215 -2.54 -11.11 -17.42
C LEU A 215 -2.91 -10.37 -18.70
N GLY A 216 -3.25 -9.09 -18.59
CA GLY A 216 -3.34 -8.19 -19.73
C GLY A 216 -2.03 -7.43 -19.89
N ILE A 217 -1.36 -7.60 -21.03
CA ILE A 217 -0.19 -6.80 -21.42
C ILE A 217 -0.66 -5.38 -21.76
N LEU A 218 -0.13 -4.37 -21.09
CA LEU A 218 -0.52 -2.99 -21.33
C LEU A 218 0.15 -2.40 -22.56
N ASN A 219 -0.59 -1.56 -23.29
CA ASN A 219 -0.06 -0.72 -24.35
C ASN A 219 0.85 0.38 -23.78
N THR A 220 2.15 0.09 -23.69
CA THR A 220 3.14 1.02 -23.13
C THR A 220 3.31 2.28 -23.97
N GLN A 221 3.03 2.24 -25.28
CA GLN A 221 3.11 3.43 -26.13
C GLN A 221 2.04 4.44 -25.72
N ARG A 222 0.78 3.99 -25.56
CA ARG A 222 -0.32 4.84 -25.12
C ARG A 222 -0.08 5.44 -23.73
N LEU A 223 0.44 4.64 -22.80
CA LEU A 223 0.82 5.12 -21.47
C LEU A 223 1.95 6.15 -21.54
N SER A 224 2.95 5.94 -22.40
CA SER A 224 4.05 6.87 -22.60
C SER A 224 3.58 8.19 -23.20
N GLU A 225 2.69 8.17 -24.20
CA GLU A 225 2.16 9.39 -24.84
C GLU A 225 1.40 10.25 -23.83
N GLU A 226 0.52 9.63 -23.03
CA GLU A 226 -0.19 10.30 -21.95
C GLU A 226 0.79 10.87 -20.92
N PHE A 227 1.75 10.07 -20.44
CA PHE A 227 2.71 10.51 -19.44
C PHE A 227 3.60 11.67 -19.93
N LEU A 228 4.01 11.66 -21.20
CA LEU A 228 4.84 12.71 -21.79
C LEU A 228 4.12 14.06 -21.82
N SER A 229 2.79 14.05 -21.96
CA SER A 229 1.96 15.27 -21.96
C SER A 229 1.86 15.96 -20.59
N LEU A 230 2.22 15.27 -19.51
CA LEU A 230 2.18 15.79 -18.14
C LEU A 230 3.29 16.81 -17.88
N SER A 231 3.09 17.63 -16.86
CA SER A 231 4.07 18.61 -16.42
C SER A 231 5.36 17.95 -15.94
N ARG A 232 6.46 18.72 -15.95
CA ARG A 232 7.74 18.24 -15.43
C ARG A 232 7.63 17.84 -13.97
N ASP A 233 6.96 18.65 -13.15
CA ASP A 233 6.80 18.40 -11.72
C ASP A 233 6.05 17.09 -11.46
N PHE A 234 4.99 16.80 -12.23
CA PHE A 234 4.25 15.55 -12.08
C PHE A 234 5.07 14.33 -12.52
N LYS A 235 5.78 14.45 -13.65
CA LYS A 235 6.67 13.38 -14.12
C LYS A 235 7.77 13.07 -13.11
N ASP A 236 8.43 14.10 -12.58
CA ASP A 236 9.48 13.96 -11.57
C ASP A 236 8.93 13.32 -10.28
N PHE A 237 7.73 13.72 -9.85
CA PHE A 237 7.03 13.11 -8.72
C PHE A 237 6.78 11.61 -8.92
N ALA A 238 6.18 11.24 -10.05
CA ALA A 238 5.87 9.85 -10.39
C ALA A 238 7.13 8.98 -10.48
N ILE A 239 8.21 9.51 -11.08
CA ILE A 239 9.52 8.84 -11.16
C ILE A 239 10.16 8.68 -9.77
N SER A 240 10.06 9.70 -8.91
CA SER A 240 10.52 9.63 -7.51
C SER A 240 9.80 8.50 -6.74
N MET A 241 8.49 8.33 -6.95
CA MET A 241 7.74 7.24 -6.31
C MET A 241 8.19 5.86 -6.80
N ASP A 242 8.39 5.67 -8.11
CA ASP A 242 8.84 4.37 -8.63
C ASP A 242 10.27 4.02 -8.16
N ARG A 243 11.18 5.01 -8.13
CA ARG A 243 12.52 4.85 -7.54
C ARG A 243 12.45 4.47 -6.07
N ARG A 244 11.61 5.15 -5.30
CA ARG A 244 11.38 4.86 -3.88
C ARG A 244 10.88 3.43 -3.65
N ARG A 245 9.90 2.97 -4.44
CA ARG A 245 9.39 1.60 -4.38
C ARG A 245 10.51 0.58 -4.65
N ARG A 246 11.35 0.85 -5.66
CA ARG A 246 12.48 0.00 -6.01
C ARG A 246 13.48 -0.12 -4.86
N ASP A 247 13.83 1.00 -4.25
CA ASP A 247 14.78 1.03 -3.14
C ASP A 247 14.25 0.31 -1.90
N LEU A 248 12.98 0.52 -1.56
CA LEU A 248 12.32 -0.14 -0.43
C LEU A 248 12.27 -1.67 -0.61
N THR A 249 11.98 -2.12 -1.83
CA THR A 249 11.97 -3.56 -2.19
C THR A 249 13.35 -4.22 -2.01
N ASN A 250 14.44 -3.46 -2.09
CA ASN A 250 15.77 -3.97 -1.75
C ASN A 250 16.03 -3.91 -0.24
N LYS A 251 15.67 -2.80 0.42
CA LYS A 251 15.86 -2.61 1.86
C LYS A 251 15.09 -3.61 2.73
N VAL A 252 13.91 -4.06 2.30
CA VAL A 252 13.16 -5.09 3.04
C VAL A 252 13.96 -6.39 3.20
N VAL A 253 14.81 -6.73 2.21
CA VAL A 253 15.74 -7.87 2.29
C VAL A 253 16.83 -7.61 3.33
N ASP A 254 17.37 -6.39 3.39
CA ASP A 254 18.37 -6.03 4.40
C ASP A 254 17.80 -6.13 5.82
N VAL A 255 16.56 -5.68 6.04
CA VAL A 255 15.87 -5.82 7.32
C VAL A 255 15.63 -7.29 7.66
N TYR A 256 15.15 -8.08 6.69
CA TYR A 256 14.97 -9.54 6.85
C TYR A 256 16.29 -10.23 7.24
N LEU A 257 17.40 -9.85 6.61
CA LEU A 257 18.74 -10.42 6.86
C LEU A 257 19.47 -9.80 8.06
N LYS A 258 18.87 -8.82 8.76
CA LYS A 258 19.49 -8.06 9.88
C LYS A 258 20.77 -7.31 9.48
N ARG A 259 20.77 -6.69 8.29
CA ARG A 259 21.90 -5.96 7.67
C ARG A 259 21.53 -4.53 7.25
N ASP A 260 20.49 -3.96 7.84
CA ASP A 260 19.95 -2.66 7.48
C ASP A 260 20.88 -1.48 7.86
N ASN A 261 21.84 -1.70 8.77
CA ASN A 261 22.86 -0.72 9.20
C ASN A 261 22.27 0.65 9.57
N LEU A 262 21.08 0.66 10.18
CA LEU A 262 20.32 1.87 10.46
C LEU A 262 21.13 2.95 11.19
N LYS A 263 21.88 2.57 12.24
CA LYS A 263 22.64 3.52 13.06
C LYS A 263 23.68 4.29 12.25
N GLU A 264 24.40 3.59 11.38
CA GLU A 264 25.41 4.18 10.50
C GLU A 264 24.77 5.10 9.47
N ARG A 265 23.65 4.68 8.87
CA ARG A 265 22.94 5.48 7.85
C ARG A 265 22.33 6.77 8.40
N LEU A 266 22.05 6.82 9.70
CA LEU A 266 21.43 7.96 10.38
C LEU A 266 22.40 8.82 11.21
N SER A 267 23.65 8.39 11.44
CA SER A 267 24.54 9.02 12.42
C SER A 267 24.85 10.50 12.16
N SER A 268 24.85 10.92 10.89
CA SER A 268 25.10 12.30 10.46
C SER A 268 23.83 13.06 10.05
N LYS A 269 22.64 12.53 10.36
CA LYS A 269 21.37 13.10 9.91
C LYS A 269 20.54 13.68 11.06
N LYS A 270 20.00 14.87 10.84
CA LYS A 270 19.09 15.56 11.77
C LYS A 270 17.66 15.06 11.60
N HIS A 271 16.93 14.92 12.71
CA HIS A 271 15.50 14.59 12.68
C HIS A 271 14.66 15.82 12.27
N THR A 272 14.23 15.87 11.01
CA THR A 272 13.60 17.06 10.40
C THR A 272 12.07 16.99 10.45
N ILE A 273 11.48 15.82 10.17
CA ILE A 273 10.04 15.57 10.31
C ILE A 273 9.84 14.41 11.27
N LYS A 274 8.98 14.60 12.28
CA LYS A 274 8.64 13.57 13.26
C LYS A 274 7.36 12.85 12.85
N GLN A 275 7.40 11.52 12.88
CA GLN A 275 6.22 10.69 12.69
C GLN A 275 5.08 11.13 13.64
N GLY A 276 3.88 11.23 13.10
CA GLY A 276 2.68 11.73 13.78
C GLY A 276 2.47 13.24 13.66
N GLN A 277 3.39 13.96 13.03
CA GLN A 277 3.21 15.40 12.76
C GLN A 277 2.10 15.64 11.74
N LYS A 278 1.32 16.69 12.00
CA LYS A 278 0.37 17.26 11.05
C LYS A 278 1.08 18.39 10.28
N ASP A 279 1.88 18.00 9.31
CA ASP A 279 2.41 18.90 8.29
C ASP A 279 1.78 18.52 6.96
N GLU A 280 1.08 19.45 6.33
CA GLU A 280 0.37 19.24 5.07
C GLU A 280 1.21 19.65 3.85
N THR A 281 2.45 20.09 4.06
CA THR A 281 3.34 20.60 3.01
C THR A 281 4.05 19.46 2.28
N LEU A 282 4.17 19.60 0.95
CA LEU A 282 5.01 18.75 0.10
C LEU A 282 6.27 19.52 -0.27
N TYR A 283 7.41 18.84 -0.18
CA TYR A 283 8.72 19.39 -0.49
C TYR A 283 9.40 18.56 -1.57
N ARG A 284 10.15 19.21 -2.45
CA ARG A 284 11.08 18.60 -3.39
C ARG A 284 12.50 18.85 -2.91
N ILE A 285 13.29 17.79 -2.77
CA ILE A 285 14.69 17.88 -2.36
C ILE A 285 15.50 18.51 -3.49
N THR A 286 16.26 19.57 -3.19
CA THR A 286 17.15 20.23 -4.14
C THR A 286 18.61 19.93 -3.85
N GLN A 287 18.95 19.65 -2.58
CA GLN A 287 20.31 19.31 -2.15
C GLN A 287 20.27 18.37 -0.93
N GLY A 288 21.31 17.55 -0.77
CA GLY A 288 21.49 16.65 0.37
C GLY A 288 20.70 15.35 0.27
N GLU A 289 20.64 14.63 1.39
CA GLU A 289 19.96 13.34 1.51
C GLU A 289 18.83 13.40 2.54
N ALA A 290 17.78 12.61 2.30
CA ALA A 290 16.71 12.36 3.28
C ALA A 290 16.46 10.86 3.46
N ALA A 291 16.39 10.42 4.72
CA ALA A 291 16.04 9.06 5.11
C ALA A 291 14.60 9.02 5.64
N ILE A 292 13.76 8.18 5.06
CA ILE A 292 12.41 7.90 5.56
C ILE A 292 12.49 6.75 6.55
N VAL A 293 12.04 6.99 7.78
CA VAL A 293 12.17 6.04 8.89
C VAL A 293 10.82 5.83 9.56
N ARG A 294 10.38 4.58 9.65
CA ARG A 294 9.19 4.20 10.43
C ARG A 294 9.61 3.89 11.87
N LYS A 295 8.99 4.56 12.84
CA LYS A 295 9.11 4.23 14.26
C LYS A 295 8.00 3.26 14.63
N ILE A 296 8.38 2.13 15.21
CA ILE A 296 7.52 1.11 15.78
C ILE A 296 7.89 0.88 17.25
N PRO A 297 7.04 0.24 18.08
CA PRO A 297 7.37 -0.01 19.49
C PRO A 297 8.70 -0.75 19.69
N GLU A 298 9.05 -1.64 18.77
CA GLU A 298 10.24 -2.48 18.80
C GLU A 298 11.50 -1.80 18.25
N GLY A 299 11.40 -0.58 17.71
CA GLY A 299 12.54 0.17 17.17
C GLY A 299 12.20 1.02 15.95
N TYR A 300 13.13 1.06 15.01
CA TYR A 300 13.07 1.91 13.83
C TYR A 300 13.36 1.08 12.58
N VAL A 301 12.74 1.43 11.45
CA VAL A 301 12.91 0.76 10.17
C VAL A 301 13.21 1.81 9.11
N LEU A 302 14.35 1.68 8.43
CA LEU A 302 14.69 2.53 7.29
C LEU A 302 13.89 2.07 6.06
N ALA A 303 12.90 2.87 5.65
CA ALA A 303 12.06 2.55 4.51
C ALA A 303 12.67 3.03 3.19
N ALA A 304 13.23 4.24 3.15
CA ALA A 304 13.79 4.81 1.93
C ALA A 304 14.96 5.76 2.21
N MET A 305 15.82 5.92 1.20
CA MET A 305 16.86 6.96 1.14
C MET A 305 16.56 7.75 -0.12
N LEU A 306 16.58 9.07 -0.02
CA LEU A 306 16.11 10.00 -1.03
C LEU A 306 17.18 11.07 -1.22
N GLY A 307 17.24 11.62 -2.42
CA GLY A 307 18.18 12.69 -2.79
C GLY A 307 17.53 13.75 -3.68
N PRO A 308 18.34 14.57 -4.37
CA PRO A 308 17.83 15.63 -5.23
C PRO A 308 16.83 15.11 -6.28
N GLY A 309 15.71 15.83 -6.41
CA GLY A 309 14.59 15.47 -7.27
C GLY A 309 13.55 14.53 -6.63
N ASP A 310 13.81 13.97 -5.45
CA ASP A 310 12.82 13.21 -4.70
C ASP A 310 11.93 14.13 -3.84
N PHE A 311 10.79 13.58 -3.39
CA PHE A 311 9.77 14.33 -2.66
C PHE A 311 9.62 13.86 -1.22
N ILE A 312 9.40 14.76 -0.26
CA ILE A 312 9.10 14.42 1.14
C ILE A 312 7.95 15.29 1.65
N GLY A 313 7.33 14.87 2.75
CA GLY A 313 6.18 15.58 3.32
C GLY A 313 4.87 14.94 2.89
N HIS A 314 3.78 15.70 2.98
CA HIS A 314 2.42 15.21 2.80
C HIS A 314 1.99 15.28 1.34
N ILE A 315 1.33 14.22 0.86
CA ILE A 315 0.76 14.14 -0.48
C ILE A 315 -0.76 14.07 -0.32
N SER A 316 -1.46 15.09 -0.82
CA SER A 316 -2.91 15.24 -0.58
C SER A 316 -3.83 14.29 -1.35
N PHE A 317 -3.31 13.49 -2.29
CA PHE A 317 -4.09 12.65 -3.21
C PHE A 317 -3.64 11.19 -3.27
N LEU A 318 -2.60 10.81 -2.51
CA LEU A 318 -2.10 9.44 -2.41
C LEU A 318 -1.72 9.16 -0.95
N ASP A 319 -1.63 7.88 -0.62
CA ASP A 319 -1.15 7.44 0.68
C ASP A 319 -0.15 6.30 0.52
N MET A 320 1.12 6.61 0.76
CA MET A 320 2.24 5.68 0.67
C MET A 320 2.68 5.13 2.03
N GLY A 321 2.10 5.62 3.13
CA GLY A 321 2.60 5.32 4.48
C GLY A 321 3.96 5.96 4.79
N HIS A 322 4.38 6.96 4.02
CA HIS A 322 5.66 7.69 4.15
C HIS A 322 5.48 9.19 4.46
N GLU A 323 4.25 9.64 4.53
CA GLU A 323 3.83 11.00 4.88
C GLU A 323 4.10 11.29 6.37
N PRO A 324 4.16 12.57 6.80
CA PRO A 324 4.56 12.98 8.16
C PRO A 324 3.76 12.35 9.30
N TYR A 325 2.49 12.04 9.08
CA TYR A 325 1.69 11.32 10.07
C TYR A 325 2.22 9.90 10.33
N SER A 326 2.76 9.29 9.29
CA SER A 326 3.07 7.88 9.19
C SER A 326 4.57 7.60 9.37
N ALA A 327 5.45 8.45 8.86
CA ALA A 327 6.89 8.24 8.94
C ALA A 327 7.66 9.50 9.38
N SER A 328 8.87 9.28 9.89
CA SER A 328 9.84 10.34 10.18
C SER A 328 10.76 10.58 8.98
N VAL A 329 11.28 11.80 8.87
CA VAL A 329 12.31 12.16 7.90
C VAL A 329 13.56 12.65 8.64
N PHE A 330 14.70 12.04 8.32
CA PHE A 330 16.01 12.46 8.80
C PHE A 330 16.84 13.00 7.63
N THR A 331 17.40 14.19 7.73
CA THR A 331 18.10 14.84 6.61
C THR A 331 19.56 15.10 6.92
N SER A 332 20.42 15.12 5.88
CA SER A 332 21.82 15.54 6.02
C SER A 332 21.95 17.02 6.42
N GLU A 333 23.14 17.43 6.84
CA GLU A 333 23.42 18.81 7.25
C GLU A 333 23.27 19.81 6.11
N ASP A 334 23.60 19.42 4.88
CA ASP A 334 23.52 20.24 3.66
C ASP A 334 22.14 20.22 2.99
N PHE A 335 21.13 19.64 3.65
CA PHE A 335 19.81 19.43 3.07
C PHE A 335 19.09 20.73 2.72
N GLN A 336 18.59 20.80 1.49
CA GLN A 336 17.73 21.89 1.01
C GLN A 336 16.54 21.33 0.23
N SER A 337 15.42 22.06 0.27
CA SER A 337 14.21 21.67 -0.42
C SER A 337 13.33 22.86 -0.78
N ASP A 338 12.61 22.74 -1.88
CA ASP A 338 11.59 23.69 -2.31
C ASP A 338 10.19 23.20 -1.97
N LYS A 339 9.28 24.13 -1.65
CA LYS A 339 7.85 23.81 -1.51
C LYS A 339 7.25 23.52 -2.88
N VAL A 340 6.41 22.49 -2.95
CA VAL A 340 5.74 22.06 -4.18
C VAL A 340 4.27 22.50 -4.16
N ASN A 341 3.77 23.00 -5.29
CA ASN A 341 2.36 23.29 -5.45
C ASN A 341 1.56 21.98 -5.64
N GLN A 342 0.97 21.49 -4.56
CA GLN A 342 0.18 20.26 -4.58
C GLN A 342 -1.13 20.38 -5.35
N GLU A 343 -1.71 21.58 -5.49
CA GLU A 343 -2.98 21.75 -6.21
C GLU A 343 -2.81 21.43 -7.70
N ASN A 344 -1.69 21.84 -8.30
CA ASN A 344 -1.40 21.54 -9.69
C ASN A 344 -1.16 20.04 -9.89
N LEU A 345 -0.35 19.42 -9.02
CA LEU A 345 -0.13 17.97 -9.07
C LEU A 345 -1.43 17.20 -8.93
N ARG A 346 -2.32 17.64 -8.03
CA ARG A 346 -3.61 17.00 -7.82
C ARG A 346 -4.55 17.16 -9.02
N LYS A 347 -4.59 18.33 -9.66
CA LYS A 347 -5.38 18.54 -10.88
C LYS A 347 -4.92 17.63 -12.01
N GLU A 348 -3.61 17.48 -12.18
CA GLU A 348 -3.07 16.54 -13.17
C GLU A 348 -3.40 15.09 -12.81
N TYR A 349 -3.23 14.70 -11.55
CA TYR A 349 -3.61 13.38 -11.03
C TYR A 349 -5.08 13.03 -11.31
N ASP A 350 -5.99 13.95 -10.97
CA ASP A 350 -7.43 13.79 -11.13
C ASP A 350 -7.83 13.70 -12.63
N GLY A 351 -7.00 14.25 -13.52
CA GLY A 351 -7.20 14.24 -14.98
C GLY A 351 -6.56 13.08 -15.73
N LEU A 352 -5.82 12.19 -15.05
CA LEU A 352 -5.24 11.00 -15.67
C LEU A 352 -6.30 10.01 -16.16
N SER A 353 -5.94 9.20 -17.15
CA SER A 353 -6.67 7.98 -17.47
C SER A 353 -6.75 7.07 -16.25
N SER A 354 -7.82 6.26 -16.21
CA SER A 354 -8.00 5.22 -15.19
C SER A 354 -6.74 4.36 -15.07
N THR A 355 -6.22 3.84 -16.18
CA THR A 355 -5.04 2.95 -16.18
C THR A 355 -3.81 3.62 -15.58
N LEU A 356 -3.45 4.82 -16.02
CA LEU A 356 -2.24 5.50 -15.54
C LEU A 356 -2.39 5.92 -14.07
N ARG A 357 -3.57 6.40 -13.66
CA ARG A 357 -3.88 6.68 -12.25
C ARG A 357 -3.76 5.43 -11.39
N ASN A 358 -4.38 4.34 -11.82
CA ASN A 358 -4.38 3.06 -11.09
C ASN A 358 -2.95 2.48 -10.97
N LEU A 359 -2.10 2.65 -11.99
CA LEU A 359 -0.68 2.27 -11.93
C LEU A 359 0.08 3.08 -10.87
N ILE A 360 -0.15 4.39 -10.80
CA ILE A 360 0.46 5.28 -9.79
C ILE A 360 -0.04 4.90 -8.37
N GLU A 361 -1.34 4.65 -8.20
CA GLU A 361 -1.92 4.17 -6.95
C GLU A 361 -1.35 2.81 -6.52
N SER A 362 -1.12 1.91 -7.47
CA SER A 362 -0.50 0.62 -7.22
C SER A 362 0.95 0.78 -6.75
N VAL A 363 1.71 1.75 -7.27
CA VAL A 363 3.05 2.07 -6.77
C VAL A 363 2.97 2.57 -5.32
N ALA A 364 2.05 3.48 -5.00
CA ALA A 364 1.86 3.98 -3.64
C ALA A 364 1.45 2.86 -2.65
N THR A 365 0.50 2.03 -3.06
CA THR A 365 0.01 0.88 -2.28
C THR A 365 1.13 -0.13 -1.99
N THR A 366 1.91 -0.49 -3.01
CA THR A 366 3.02 -1.44 -2.82
C THR A 366 4.14 -0.87 -1.95
N ILE A 367 4.40 0.45 -1.99
CA ILE A 367 5.29 1.13 -1.03
C ILE A 367 4.76 0.93 0.40
N SER A 368 3.50 1.27 0.63
CA SER A 368 2.86 1.16 1.95
C SER A 368 2.95 -0.26 2.51
N VAL A 369 2.55 -1.27 1.72
CA VAL A 369 2.58 -2.67 2.16
C VAL A 369 4.01 -3.17 2.38
N THR A 370 4.97 -2.84 1.51
CA THR A 370 6.35 -3.30 1.67
C THR A 370 7.02 -2.70 2.91
N THR A 371 6.72 -1.43 3.22
CA THR A 371 7.17 -0.76 4.45
C THR A 371 6.64 -1.49 5.67
N ARG A 372 5.37 -1.91 5.64
CA ARG A 372 4.79 -2.70 6.71
C ARG A 372 5.45 -4.09 6.84
N VAL A 373 5.69 -4.80 5.73
CA VAL A 373 6.40 -6.09 5.74
C VAL A 373 7.79 -5.94 6.38
N SER A 374 8.48 -4.84 6.07
CA SER A 374 9.77 -4.49 6.71
C SER A 374 9.63 -4.29 8.23
N CYS A 375 8.55 -3.62 8.67
CA CYS A 375 8.23 -3.48 10.10
C CYS A 375 7.98 -4.82 10.79
N GLU A 376 7.27 -5.74 10.14
CA GLU A 376 7.03 -7.08 10.69
C GLU A 376 8.31 -7.90 10.83
N PHE A 377 9.22 -7.83 9.85
CA PHE A 377 10.54 -8.44 9.99
C PHE A 377 11.32 -7.83 11.16
N GLN A 378 11.27 -6.52 11.33
CA GLN A 378 11.92 -5.87 12.48
C GLN A 378 11.31 -6.32 13.82
N ARG A 379 9.99 -6.47 13.91
CA ARG A 379 9.30 -7.01 15.10
C ARG A 379 9.76 -8.43 15.42
N LYS A 380 9.80 -9.31 14.42
CA LYS A 380 10.29 -10.69 14.57
C LYS A 380 11.75 -10.72 15.03
N ASN A 381 12.61 -9.94 14.38
CA ASN A 381 14.02 -9.80 14.74
C ASN A 381 14.21 -9.35 16.21
N ALA A 382 13.40 -8.39 16.66
CA ALA A 382 13.44 -7.90 18.03
C ALA A 382 12.95 -8.94 19.05
N LYS A 383 11.90 -9.72 18.73
CA LYS A 383 11.40 -10.82 19.57
C LYS A 383 12.47 -11.91 19.73
N GLU A 384 13.11 -12.34 18.64
CA GLU A 384 14.19 -13.33 18.68
C GLU A 384 15.40 -12.86 19.50
N ALA A 385 15.76 -11.58 19.40
CA ALA A 385 16.87 -11.01 20.17
C ALA A 385 16.59 -10.97 21.68
N LYS A 386 15.31 -10.84 22.09
CA LYS A 386 14.89 -10.89 23.50
C LYS A 386 14.87 -12.31 24.05
N GLN A 387 14.60 -13.33 23.23
CA GLN A 387 14.59 -14.74 23.67
C GLN A 387 16.01 -15.33 23.84
N LYS A 388 17.02 -14.71 23.23
CA LYS A 388 18.44 -15.12 23.34
C LYS A 388 19.19 -14.41 24.48
N LYS A 389 18.56 -13.47 25.16
CA LYS A 389 19.07 -12.78 26.36
C LYS A 389 18.35 -13.34 27.58
#